data_AF-A0A8C3FTU2-F1
#
_entry.id   AF-A0A8C3FTU2-F1
#
_cell.length_a   1.000
_cell.length_b   1.000
_cell.length_c   1.000
_cell.angle_alpha   90.00
_cell.angle_beta   90.00
_cell.angle_gamma   90.00
#
_symmetry.space_group_name_H-M   'P 1'
#
loop_
_entity.id
_entity.type
_entity.pdbx_description
1 polymer ?
#
loop_
_entity_poly.entity_id
_entity_poly.type
_entity_poly.pdbx_seq_one_letter_code
_entity_poly.pdbx_strand_id
1 'polypeptide(L)'
;MACILNREDRCATYRQFLNRHVDFPKSGGNNRIYCNRIMQRRGLTRPVCKLTNTFIHAPTGQVQAICRGAGRCHGRNFCDSNASFRLTTCRVAPGSRPGRCVYRARVQNRKIRVACNQRLPVHFERIL
;
A
#
# COMPACT_ATOMS: atom_id res chain seq x y z
N MET A 1 10.91 10.81 -18.51
CA MET A 1 10.19 10.04 -17.46
C MET A 1 10.79 10.40 -16.11
N ALA A 2 10.07 11.09 -15.23
CA ALA A 2 10.61 11.54 -13.94
C ALA A 2 10.32 10.51 -12.84
N CYS A 3 11.36 9.84 -12.34
CA CYS A 3 11.29 8.98 -11.16
C CYS A 3 11.53 9.81 -9.91
N ILE A 4 10.53 9.90 -9.05
CA ILE A 4 10.53 10.84 -7.91
C ILE A 4 10.94 10.14 -6.61
N LEU A 5 11.42 8.90 -6.64
CA LEU A 5 11.85 8.21 -5.42
C LEU A 5 13.21 7.55 -5.65
N ASN A 6 14.25 8.24 -5.18
CA ASN A 6 15.59 7.70 -5.01
C ASN A 6 15.58 6.69 -3.85
N ARG A 7 15.40 5.41 -4.18
CA ARG A 7 16.05 4.22 -3.58
C ARG A 7 15.40 2.99 -4.21
N GLU A 8 16.13 2.39 -5.16
CA GLU A 8 15.94 1.05 -5.72
C GLU A 8 14.50 0.64 -6.07
N ASP A 9 14.04 1.04 -7.26
CA ASP A 9 13.27 0.24 -8.21
C ASP A 9 12.54 1.18 -9.17
N ARG A 10 12.59 0.86 -10.47
CA ARG A 10 11.79 1.42 -11.59
C ARG A 10 10.59 2.26 -11.15
N CYS A 11 10.48 3.50 -11.62
CA CYS A 11 9.31 4.40 -11.48
C CYS A 11 8.01 3.61 -11.23
N ALA A 12 7.58 3.53 -9.97
CA ALA A 12 6.40 2.76 -9.62
C ALA A 12 5.20 3.35 -10.36
N THR A 13 4.44 2.49 -11.05
CA THR A 13 3.26 2.90 -11.82
C THR A 13 2.01 2.86 -10.94
N TYR A 14 0.96 3.58 -11.33
CA TYR A 14 -0.34 3.50 -10.66
C TYR A 14 -0.87 2.05 -10.59
N ARG A 15 -0.67 1.25 -11.65
CA ARG A 15 -1.03 -0.17 -11.67
C ARG A 15 -0.29 -0.98 -10.61
N GLN A 16 1.01 -0.73 -10.43
CA GLN A 16 1.78 -1.38 -9.37
C GLN A 16 1.34 -0.91 -7.98
N PHE A 17 1.03 0.37 -7.80
CA PHE A 17 0.48 0.89 -6.55
C PHE A 17 -0.83 0.17 -6.19
N LEU A 18 -1.76 0.03 -7.13
CA LEU A 18 -3.01 -0.71 -6.90
C LEU A 18 -2.76 -2.16 -6.50
N ASN A 19 -1.92 -2.87 -7.26
CA ASN A 19 -1.60 -4.27 -6.95
C ASN A 19 -0.96 -4.42 -5.57
N ARG A 20 -0.10 -3.49 -5.16
CA ARG A 20 0.62 -3.59 -3.88
C ARG A 20 -0.19 -3.07 -2.70
N HIS A 21 -1.07 -2.10 -2.88
CA HIS A 21 -1.65 -1.33 -1.77
C HIS A 21 -3.16 -1.21 -1.74
N VAL A 22 -3.91 -1.69 -2.73
CA VAL A 22 -5.39 -1.59 -2.72
C VAL A 22 -6.03 -2.97 -2.75
N ASP A 23 -6.99 -3.19 -1.85
CA ASP A 23 -7.79 -4.42 -1.77
C ASP A 23 -9.20 -4.07 -1.29
N PHE A 24 -10.10 -3.85 -2.26
CA PHE A 24 -11.48 -3.46 -2.02
C PHE A 24 -12.45 -4.15 -3.00
N PRO A 25 -13.53 -4.79 -2.52
CA PRO A 25 -13.81 -5.05 -1.10
C PRO A 25 -12.69 -5.89 -0.47
N LYS A 26 -12.50 -5.75 0.86
CA LYS A 26 -11.43 -6.48 1.57
C LYS A 26 -11.63 -7.99 1.35
N SER A 27 -10.58 -8.67 0.90
CA SER A 27 -10.61 -10.13 0.78
C SER A 27 -10.89 -10.78 2.16
N GLY A 28 -11.70 -11.84 2.18
CA GLY A 28 -12.17 -12.47 3.43
C GLY A 28 -11.10 -13.23 4.23
N GLY A 29 -11.53 -13.72 5.40
CA GLY A 29 -10.71 -14.46 6.37
C GLY A 29 -10.26 -13.61 7.57
N ASN A 30 -9.77 -14.27 8.63
CA ASN A 30 -9.22 -13.53 9.76
C ASN A 30 -7.96 -12.74 9.35
N ASN A 31 -7.61 -11.72 10.14
CA ASN A 31 -6.56 -10.76 9.77
C ASN A 31 -5.18 -11.41 9.47
N ARG A 32 -4.81 -12.48 10.18
CA ARG A 32 -3.56 -13.21 9.94
C ARG A 32 -3.59 -13.96 8.60
N ILE A 33 -4.64 -14.74 8.38
CA ILE A 33 -4.84 -15.49 7.13
C ILE A 33 -4.92 -14.54 5.95
N TYR A 34 -5.61 -13.41 6.13
CA TYR A 34 -5.69 -12.33 5.15
C TYR A 34 -4.29 -11.90 4.71
N CYS A 35 -3.41 -11.49 5.64
CA CYS A 35 -2.08 -11.02 5.30
C CYS A 35 -1.23 -12.09 4.60
N ASN A 36 -1.24 -13.34 5.07
CA ASN A 36 -0.50 -14.42 4.42
C ASN A 36 -0.94 -14.61 2.96
N ARG A 37 -2.26 -14.67 2.73
CA ARG A 37 -2.84 -14.91 1.40
C ARG A 37 -2.63 -13.72 0.47
N ILE A 38 -2.94 -12.51 0.92
CA ILE A 38 -2.89 -11.34 0.04
C ILE A 38 -1.44 -10.98 -0.32
N MET A 39 -0.49 -11.08 0.62
CA MET A 39 0.92 -10.84 0.32
C MET A 39 1.45 -11.82 -0.74
N GLN A 40 1.09 -13.10 -0.63
CA GLN A 40 1.43 -14.11 -1.63
C GLN A 40 0.75 -13.83 -2.98
N ARG A 41 -0.56 -13.60 -2.98
CA ARG A 41 -1.35 -13.35 -4.21
C ARG A 41 -0.85 -12.14 -4.99
N ARG A 42 -0.36 -11.10 -4.30
CA ARG A 42 0.17 -9.88 -4.92
C ARG A 42 1.67 -9.97 -5.28
N GLY A 43 2.30 -11.14 -5.10
CA GLY A 43 3.70 -11.37 -5.43
C GLY A 43 4.69 -10.70 -4.48
N LEU A 44 4.28 -10.41 -3.25
CA LEU A 44 5.09 -9.69 -2.24
C LEU A 44 5.91 -10.62 -1.33
N THR A 45 6.05 -11.89 -1.70
CA THR A 45 6.73 -12.93 -0.92
C THR A 45 7.93 -13.55 -1.63
N ARG A 46 8.26 -13.08 -2.84
CA ARG A 46 9.38 -13.57 -3.66
C ARG A 46 10.15 -12.38 -4.27
N PRO A 47 11.48 -12.49 -4.45
CA PRO A 47 12.35 -13.58 -3.96
C PRO A 47 12.51 -13.56 -2.43
N VAL A 48 12.14 -12.45 -1.77
CA VAL A 48 12.17 -12.28 -0.32
C VAL A 48 10.78 -11.97 0.23
N CYS A 49 10.56 -12.27 1.51
CA CYS A 49 9.35 -11.84 2.20
C CYS A 49 9.40 -10.31 2.38
N LYS A 50 8.50 -9.56 1.72
CA LYS A 50 8.41 -8.11 1.94
C LYS A 50 8.16 -7.83 3.42
N LEU A 51 9.01 -7.02 4.05
CA LEU A 51 9.02 -6.82 5.51
C LEU A 51 7.71 -6.22 6.03
N THR A 52 7.20 -5.20 5.35
CA THR A 52 5.95 -4.53 5.69
C THR A 52 5.23 -4.09 4.43
N ASN A 53 3.90 -4.16 4.47
CA ASN A 53 3.05 -3.62 3.42
C ASN A 53 1.68 -3.26 3.99
N THR A 54 1.09 -2.15 3.53
CA THR A 54 -0.24 -1.71 3.95
C THR A 54 -1.21 -1.80 2.79
N PHE A 55 -2.36 -2.41 3.05
CA PHE A 55 -3.50 -2.46 2.12
C PHE A 55 -4.58 -1.48 2.55
N ILE A 56 -5.09 -0.74 1.57
CA ILE A 56 -6.18 0.22 1.65
C ILE A 56 -7.47 -0.47 1.21
N HIS A 57 -8.47 -0.44 2.08
CA HIS A 57 -9.79 -1.03 1.81
C HIS A 57 -10.77 0.06 1.42
N ALA A 58 -10.58 0.63 0.22
CA ALA A 58 -11.48 1.61 -0.37
C ALA A 58 -11.52 1.49 -1.90
N PRO A 59 -12.59 1.96 -2.55
CA PRO A 59 -12.67 2.04 -4.01
C PRO A 59 -11.46 2.78 -4.59
N THR A 60 -10.95 2.32 -5.73
CA THR A 60 -9.80 2.93 -6.41
C THR A 60 -10.02 4.40 -6.72
N GLY A 61 -11.26 4.81 -7.05
CA GLY A 61 -11.63 6.21 -7.27
C GLY A 61 -11.39 7.10 -6.04
N GLN A 62 -11.70 6.62 -4.84
CA GLN A 62 -11.44 7.36 -3.60
C GLN A 62 -9.94 7.49 -3.33
N VAL A 63 -9.16 6.44 -3.63
CA VAL A 63 -7.70 6.48 -3.47
C VAL A 63 -7.05 7.40 -4.51
N GLN A 64 -7.54 7.42 -5.75
CA GLN A 64 -7.11 8.38 -6.78
C GLN A 64 -7.45 9.82 -6.39
N ALA A 65 -8.60 10.05 -5.77
CA ALA A 65 -9.07 11.37 -5.40
C ALA A 65 -8.09 12.12 -4.49
N ILE A 66 -7.27 11.40 -3.70
CA ILE A 66 -6.19 11.97 -2.89
C ILE A 66 -5.27 12.85 -3.75
N CYS A 67 -4.93 12.39 -4.96
CA CYS A 67 -4.08 13.10 -5.92
C CYS A 67 -4.84 14.09 -6.83
N ARG A 68 -6.17 14.24 -6.65
CA ARG A 68 -7.07 15.05 -7.49
C ARG A 68 -7.86 16.10 -6.70
N GLY A 69 -7.40 16.46 -5.51
CA GLY A 69 -7.99 17.52 -4.69
C GLY A 69 -8.64 17.05 -3.38
N ALA A 70 -8.82 15.74 -3.17
CA ALA A 70 -9.31 15.20 -1.89
C ALA A 70 -8.18 14.93 -0.88
N GLY A 71 -6.99 15.49 -1.11
CA GLY A 71 -5.85 15.42 -0.22
C GLY A 71 -5.13 16.76 -0.12
N ARG A 72 -4.38 16.95 0.97
CA ARG A 72 -3.48 18.08 1.17
C ARG A 72 -2.10 17.71 0.65
N CYS A 73 -1.74 18.27 -0.50
CA CYS A 73 -0.44 18.01 -1.14
C CYS A 73 0.64 18.96 -0.64
N HIS A 74 1.81 18.40 -0.34
CA HIS A 74 3.00 19.10 0.13
C HIS A 74 4.10 18.98 -0.93
N GLY A 75 4.63 20.11 -1.39
CA GLY A 75 5.55 20.15 -2.52
C GLY A 75 4.90 19.60 -3.79
N ARG A 76 5.70 19.00 -4.69
CA ARG A 76 5.19 18.57 -6.00
C ARG A 76 4.47 17.22 -6.01
N ASN A 77 4.78 16.33 -5.06
CA ASN A 77 4.46 14.91 -5.26
C ASN A 77 3.87 14.17 -4.06
N PHE A 78 3.91 14.68 -2.82
CA PHE A 78 3.34 13.94 -1.68
C PHE A 78 2.00 14.53 -1.28
N CYS A 79 0.99 13.70 -1.08
CA CYS A 79 -0.35 14.13 -0.66
C CYS A 79 -0.84 13.34 0.54
N ASP A 80 -1.31 14.08 1.55
CA ASP A 80 -1.99 13.55 2.73
C ASP A 80 -3.49 13.42 2.42
N SER A 81 -4.09 12.28 2.71
CA SER A 81 -5.53 12.13 2.55
C SER A 81 -6.30 13.00 3.54
N ASN A 82 -7.35 13.67 3.08
CA ASN A 82 -8.25 14.40 3.99
C ASN A 82 -9.10 13.43 4.81
N ALA A 83 -9.57 12.35 4.16
CA ALA A 83 -10.32 11.27 4.79
C ALA A 83 -9.41 10.21 5.41
N SER A 84 -9.92 9.53 6.44
CA SER A 84 -9.32 8.29 6.97
C SER A 84 -9.75 7.09 6.14
N PHE A 85 -8.85 6.14 5.96
CA PHE A 85 -9.12 4.88 5.28
C PHE A 85 -9.03 3.72 6.27
N ARG A 86 -9.84 2.68 6.03
CA ARG A 86 -9.67 1.39 6.69
C ARG A 86 -8.47 0.67 6.06
N LEU A 87 -7.52 0.29 6.90
CA LEU A 87 -6.22 -0.23 6.49
C LEU A 87 -5.94 -1.57 7.17
N THR A 88 -5.21 -2.45 6.48
CA THR A 88 -4.54 -3.59 7.09
C THR A 88 -3.05 -3.53 6.78
N THR A 89 -2.22 -3.39 7.82
CA THR A 89 -0.76 -3.47 7.71
C THR A 89 -0.31 -4.89 7.99
N CYS A 90 0.37 -5.50 7.03
CA CYS A 90 0.97 -6.82 7.10
C CYS A 90 2.46 -6.68 7.39
N ARG A 91 2.91 -7.16 8.54
CA ARG A 91 4.32 -7.17 8.94
C ARG A 91 4.82 -8.59 9.03
N VAL A 92 5.95 -8.88 8.41
CA VAL A 92 6.56 -10.22 8.45
C VAL A 92 6.82 -10.63 9.90
N ALA A 93 6.52 -11.87 10.24
CA ALA A 93 6.81 -12.44 11.54
C ALA A 93 8.30 -12.84 11.61
N PRO A 94 8.95 -12.72 12.79
CA PRO A 94 10.29 -13.26 13.01
C PRO A 94 10.39 -14.73 12.58
N GLY A 95 11.52 -15.12 11.98
CA GLY A 95 11.75 -16.48 11.51
C GLY A 95 11.12 -16.84 10.16
N SER A 96 10.38 -15.92 9.52
CA SER A 96 9.86 -16.13 8.16
C SER A 96 10.99 -16.25 7.13
N ARG A 97 10.82 -17.15 6.16
CA ARG A 97 11.77 -17.37 5.07
C ARG A 97 11.06 -17.36 3.71
N PRO A 98 11.74 -17.03 2.60
CA PRO A 98 11.18 -17.18 1.26
C PRO A 98 10.53 -18.57 1.07
N GLY A 99 9.33 -18.60 0.47
CA GLY A 99 8.54 -19.84 0.33
C GLY A 99 7.66 -20.19 1.54
N ARG A 100 7.92 -19.64 2.74
CA ARG A 100 7.09 -19.78 3.95
C ARG A 100 6.97 -18.44 4.69
N CYS A 101 6.57 -17.38 3.99
CA CYS A 101 6.39 -16.07 4.60
C CYS A 101 5.15 -16.03 5.50
N VAL A 102 5.34 -15.75 6.78
CA VAL A 102 4.26 -15.58 7.75
C VAL A 102 4.15 -14.12 8.14
N TYR A 103 2.91 -13.62 8.21
CA TYR A 103 2.62 -12.21 8.48
C TYR A 103 1.73 -12.06 9.71
N ARG A 104 2.01 -11.02 10.48
CA ARG A 104 1.13 -10.43 11.49
C ARG A 104 0.33 -9.30 10.84
N ALA A 105 -0.89 -9.10 11.31
CA ALA A 105 -1.78 -8.08 10.78
C ALA A 105 -2.12 -7.04 11.86
N ARG A 106 -2.11 -5.76 11.46
CA ARG A 106 -2.64 -4.66 12.25
C ARG A 106 -3.71 -3.94 11.45
N VAL A 107 -4.93 -3.89 11.98
CA VAL A 107 -6.05 -3.16 11.38
C VAL A 107 -6.18 -1.81 12.05
N GLN A 108 -6.46 -0.78 11.27
CA GLN A 108 -6.59 0.59 11.76
C GLN A 108 -7.42 1.44 10.78
N ASN A 109 -7.99 2.54 11.27
CA ASN A 109 -8.64 3.55 10.45
C ASN A 109 -7.89 4.87 10.59
N ARG A 110 -7.12 5.26 9.57
CA ARG A 110 -6.18 6.39 9.66
C ARG A 110 -6.05 7.10 8.31
N LYS A 111 -5.60 8.35 8.36
CA LYS A 111 -5.16 9.07 7.16
C LYS A 111 -3.85 8.49 6.65
N ILE A 112 -3.56 8.69 5.37
CA ILE A 112 -2.36 8.17 4.71
C ILE A 112 -1.67 9.26 3.93
N ARG A 113 -0.36 9.09 3.72
CA ARG A 113 0.44 9.86 2.78
C ARG A 113 0.79 8.97 1.59
N VAL A 114 0.59 9.49 0.39
CA VAL A 114 0.99 8.83 -0.86
C VAL A 114 1.85 9.78 -1.70
N ALA A 115 2.72 9.23 -2.53
CA ALA A 115 3.31 10.00 -3.62
C ALA A 115 2.39 9.91 -4.86
N CYS A 116 2.19 11.02 -5.52
CA CYS A 116 1.38 11.21 -6.71
C CYS A 116 2.28 11.57 -7.89
N ASN A 117 1.97 11.02 -9.07
CA ASN A 117 2.54 11.40 -10.35
C ASN A 117 1.40 11.55 -11.35
N GLN A 118 1.36 12.66 -12.10
CA GLN A 118 0.28 12.95 -13.07
C GLN A 118 -1.13 12.68 -12.50
N ARG A 119 -1.40 13.17 -11.28
CA ARG A 119 -2.69 13.02 -10.56
C ARG A 119 -3.09 11.56 -10.23
N LEU A 120 -2.12 10.64 -10.19
CA LEU A 120 -2.32 9.25 -9.80
C LEU A 120 -1.35 8.83 -8.67
N PRO A 121 -1.80 8.04 -7.68
CA PRO A 121 -0.92 7.57 -6.61
C PRO A 121 0.05 6.52 -7.14
N VAL A 122 1.34 6.70 -6.91
CA VAL A 122 2.41 5.81 -7.39
C VAL A 122 3.17 5.15 -6.25
N HIS A 123 3.11 5.72 -5.04
CA HIS A 123 3.81 5.18 -3.88
C HIS A 123 2.99 5.37 -2.60
N PHE A 124 3.00 4.37 -1.71
CA PHE A 124 2.48 4.50 -0.36
C PHE A 124 3.63 4.89 0.56
N GLU A 125 3.58 6.10 1.12
CA GLU A 125 4.67 6.62 1.95
C GLU A 125 4.51 6.10 3.39
N ARG A 126 3.43 6.51 4.06
CA ARG A 126 3.18 6.16 5.45
C ARG A 126 1.73 6.41 5.87
N ILE A 127 1.42 5.92 7.06
CA ILE A 127 0.19 6.24 7.78
C ILE A 127 0.46 7.52 8.59
N LEU A 128 -0.53 8.42 8.63
CA LEU A 128 -0.51 9.65 9.42
C LEU A 128 -1.17 9.44 10.77
#